data_AF-A0A1F7PA36-F1
#
_entry.id   AF-A0A1F7PA36-F1
#
_cell.length_a   1.000
_cell.length_b   1.000
_cell.length_c   1.000
_cell.angle_alpha   90.00
_cell.angle_beta   90.00
_cell.angle_gamma   90.00
#
_symmetry.space_group_name_H-M   'P 1'
#
loop_
_entity.id
_entity.type
_entity.pdbx_description
1 polymer ?
#
loop_
_entity_poly.entity_id
_entity_poly.type
_entity_poly.pdbx_seq_one_letter_code
_entity_poly.pdbx_strand_id
1 'polypeptide(L)'
;MAGPGGLPGRRAVTGRVAVAGCLAAGALLLLAYGGSSLARVWQMTQEVERLERDIASLRAEAGRLSAAVDRLRSDPDYIEQLAREFLGLVKPGEKVLKLPPTPGG
;
A
#
# COMPACT_ATOMS: atom_id res chain seq x y z
N MET A 1 -41.18 -11.38 78.90
CA MET A 1 -41.38 -12.51 77.97
C MET A 1 -40.99 -12.08 76.57
N ALA A 2 -40.48 -13.03 75.77
CA ALA A 2 -39.76 -12.96 74.48
C ALA A 2 -40.24 -11.92 73.43
N GLY A 3 -39.41 -11.46 72.48
CA GLY A 3 -38.12 -12.01 72.04
C GLY A 3 -37.36 -11.09 71.05
N PRO A 4 -36.13 -11.46 70.66
CA PRO A 4 -35.25 -10.62 69.86
C PRO A 4 -35.49 -10.83 68.35
N GLY A 5 -35.66 -9.72 67.62
CA GLY A 5 -35.71 -9.71 66.16
C GLY A 5 -34.33 -9.91 65.55
N GLY A 6 -34.16 -11.00 64.80
CA GLY A 6 -33.00 -11.23 63.94
C GLY A 6 -33.43 -11.28 62.48
N LEU A 7 -32.90 -10.38 61.64
CA LEU A 7 -33.02 -10.45 60.18
C LEU A 7 -31.77 -11.11 59.60
N PRO A 8 -31.84 -12.34 59.05
CA PRO A 8 -30.70 -12.91 58.35
C PRO A 8 -30.78 -12.68 56.83
N GLY A 9 -29.62 -12.43 56.19
CA GLY A 9 -29.37 -13.02 54.87
C GLY A 9 -28.99 -12.15 53.67
N ARG A 10 -28.49 -10.91 53.81
CA ARG A 10 -28.03 -10.12 52.63
C ARG A 10 -26.69 -10.57 52.01
N ARG A 11 -25.96 -11.52 52.60
CA ARG A 11 -24.56 -11.85 52.22
C ARG A 11 -24.41 -12.79 51.02
N ALA A 12 -25.36 -13.67 50.75
CA ALA A 12 -25.23 -14.70 49.71
C ALA A 12 -25.52 -14.19 48.29
N VAL A 13 -26.38 -13.18 48.15
CA VAL A 13 -26.75 -12.60 46.84
C VAL A 13 -25.60 -11.78 46.27
N THR A 14 -24.88 -11.04 47.12
CA THR A 14 -23.76 -10.17 46.71
C THR A 14 -22.63 -10.95 46.05
N GLY A 15 -22.33 -12.17 46.53
CA GLY A 15 -21.29 -13.02 45.94
C GLY A 15 -21.65 -13.53 44.55
N ARG A 16 -22.91 -13.93 44.32
CA ARG A 16 -23.37 -14.41 43.00
C ARG A 16 -23.42 -13.29 41.97
N VAL A 17 -23.83 -12.09 42.37
CA VAL A 17 -23.82 -10.90 41.50
C VAL A 17 -22.39 -10.49 41.15
N ALA A 18 -21.46 -10.56 42.10
CA ALA A 18 -20.04 -10.29 41.84
C ALA A 18 -19.43 -11.29 40.83
N VAL A 19 -19.70 -12.59 40.99
CA VAL A 19 -19.22 -13.63 40.05
C VAL A 19 -19.82 -13.44 38.66
N ALA A 20 -21.13 -13.19 38.55
CA ALA A 20 -21.78 -12.92 37.27
C ALA A 20 -21.21 -11.67 36.59
N GLY A 21 -20.93 -10.60 37.36
CA GLY A 21 -20.28 -9.39 36.87
C GLY A 21 -18.87 -9.65 36.33
N CYS A 22 -18.06 -10.42 37.05
CA CYS A 22 -16.72 -10.81 36.59
C CYS A 22 -16.75 -11.65 35.31
N LEU A 23 -17.68 -12.60 35.20
CA LEU A 23 -17.86 -13.41 33.99
C LEU A 23 -18.29 -12.56 32.79
N ALA A 24 -19.24 -11.64 32.99
CA ALA A 24 -19.67 -10.72 31.94
C ALA A 24 -18.54 -9.79 31.48
N ALA A 25 -17.75 -9.26 32.42
CA ALA A 25 -16.59 -8.43 32.11
C ALA A 25 -15.52 -9.22 31.34
N GLY A 26 -15.24 -10.45 31.75
CA GLY A 26 -14.31 -11.35 31.05
C GLY A 26 -14.77 -11.68 29.62
N ALA A 27 -16.06 -11.98 29.44
CA ALA A 27 -16.64 -12.21 28.12
C ALA A 27 -16.55 -10.97 27.23
N LEU A 28 -16.81 -9.77 27.77
CA LEU A 28 -16.71 -8.53 27.02
C LEU A 28 -15.26 -8.24 26.57
N LEU A 29 -14.28 -8.50 27.44
CA LEU A 29 -12.86 -8.38 27.10
C LEU A 29 -12.46 -9.37 25.99
N LEU A 30 -12.90 -10.62 26.07
CA LEU A 30 -12.64 -11.63 25.03
C LEU A 30 -13.26 -11.23 23.69
N LEU A 31 -14.48 -10.69 23.68
CA LEU A 31 -15.13 -10.21 22.45
C LEU A 31 -14.41 -8.99 21.86
N ALA A 32 -13.97 -8.04 22.70
CA ALA A 32 -13.22 -6.87 22.26
C ALA A 32 -11.85 -7.24 21.66
N TYR A 33 -11.14 -8.18 22.28
CA TYR A 33 -9.88 -8.70 21.77
C TYR A 33 -10.06 -9.62 20.55
N GLY A 34 -11.16 -10.39 20.49
CA GLY A 34 -11.47 -11.29 19.38
C GLY A 34 -11.88 -10.55 18.10
N GLY A 35 -12.74 -9.53 18.22
CA GLY A 35 -13.23 -8.77 17.07
C GLY A 35 -12.13 -7.96 16.36
N SER A 36 -11.20 -7.40 17.13
CA SER A 36 -10.05 -6.65 16.57
C SER A 36 -9.05 -7.56 15.82
N SER A 37 -8.98 -8.84 16.16
CA SER A 37 -8.15 -9.83 15.46
C SER A 37 -8.66 -10.11 14.04
N LEU A 38 -9.97 -10.29 13.87
CA LEU A 38 -10.57 -10.59 12.56
C LEU A 38 -10.43 -9.41 11.58
N ALA A 39 -10.64 -8.18 12.06
CA ALA A 39 -10.45 -6.98 11.26
C ALA A 39 -9.00 -6.84 10.76
N ARG A 40 -8.02 -7.16 11.61
CA ARG A 40 -6.59 -7.14 11.25
C ARG A 40 -6.26 -8.18 10.18
N VAL A 41 -6.78 -9.39 10.30
CA VAL A 41 -6.57 -10.43 9.28
C VAL A 41 -7.14 -9.99 7.94
N TRP A 42 -8.34 -9.41 7.92
CA TRP A 42 -8.95 -8.91 6.69
C TRP A 42 -8.14 -7.78 6.05
N GLN A 43 -7.65 -6.83 6.85
CA GLN A 43 -6.75 -5.77 6.38
C GLN A 43 -5.47 -6.35 5.78
N MET A 44 -4.84 -7.31 6.45
CA MET A 44 -3.63 -7.97 5.95
C MET A 44 -3.88 -8.70 4.63
N THR A 45 -5.02 -9.38 4.48
CA THR A 45 -5.39 -10.02 3.21
C THR A 45 -5.52 -9.01 2.08
N GLN A 46 -6.15 -7.85 2.33
CA GLN A 46 -6.24 -6.79 1.32
C GLN A 46 -4.89 -6.16 0.99
N GLU A 47 -4.02 -5.98 1.99
CA GLU A 47 -2.66 -5.48 1.77
C GLU A 47 -1.84 -6.44 0.90
N VAL A 48 -1.92 -7.75 1.15
CA VAL A 48 -1.26 -8.76 0.32
C VAL A 48 -1.75 -8.68 -1.11
N GLU A 49 -3.07 -8.65 -1.33
CA GLU A 49 -3.65 -8.58 -2.67
C GLU A 49 -3.22 -7.30 -3.42
N ARG A 50 -3.15 -6.16 -2.70
CA ARG A 50 -2.65 -4.91 -3.26
C ARG A 50 -1.18 -5.01 -3.65
N LEU A 51 -0.33 -5.54 -2.78
CA LEU A 51 1.10 -5.70 -3.04
C LEU A 51 1.35 -6.63 -4.23
N GLU A 52 0.58 -7.71 -4.36
CA GLU A 52 0.68 -8.60 -5.51
C GLU A 52 0.33 -7.90 -6.82
N ARG A 53 -0.71 -7.05 -6.82
CA ARG A 53 -1.06 -6.21 -7.98
C ARG A 53 0.05 -5.23 -8.32
N ASP A 54 0.63 -4.57 -7.32
CA ASP A 54 1.72 -3.62 -7.51
C ASP A 54 2.98 -4.31 -8.09
N ILE A 55 3.31 -5.50 -7.60
CA ILE A 55 4.40 -6.33 -8.14
C ILE A 55 4.14 -6.68 -9.61
N ALA A 56 2.92 -7.07 -9.95
CA ALA A 56 2.56 -7.41 -11.32
C ALA A 56 2.71 -6.19 -12.26
N SER A 57 2.23 -5.01 -11.84
CA SER A 57 2.37 -3.78 -12.64
C SER A 57 3.83 -3.37 -12.81
N LEU A 58 4.63 -3.44 -11.75
CA LEU A 58 6.05 -3.08 -11.80
C LEU A 58 6.84 -4.03 -12.70
N ARG A 59 6.54 -5.33 -12.67
CA ARG A 59 7.16 -6.30 -13.58
C ARG A 59 6.82 -6.01 -15.05
N ALA A 60 5.56 -5.67 -15.33
CA ALA A 60 5.14 -5.31 -16.68
C ALA A 60 5.81 -4.01 -17.17
N GLU A 61 6.01 -3.04 -16.29
CA GLU A 61 6.73 -1.80 -16.59
C GLU A 61 8.22 -2.03 -16.80
N ALA A 62 8.86 -2.81 -15.94
CA ALA A 62 10.26 -3.20 -16.11
C ALA A 62 10.49 -3.93 -17.44
N GLY A 63 9.59 -4.84 -17.83
CA GLY A 63 9.65 -5.53 -19.12
C GLY A 63 9.55 -4.57 -20.31
N ARG A 64 8.61 -3.61 -20.26
CA ARG A 64 8.48 -2.56 -21.29
C ARG A 64 9.73 -1.70 -21.41
N LEU A 65 10.30 -1.29 -20.26
CA LEU A 65 11.48 -0.45 -20.24
C LEU A 65 12.72 -1.20 -20.72
N SER A 66 12.88 -2.47 -20.33
CA SER A 66 13.97 -3.32 -20.82
C SER A 66 13.91 -3.46 -22.35
N ALA A 67 12.73 -3.74 -22.90
CA ALA A 67 12.56 -3.83 -24.35
C ALA A 67 12.88 -2.51 -25.06
N ALA A 68 12.58 -1.35 -24.45
CA ALA A 68 12.95 -0.04 -25.00
C ALA A 68 14.47 0.18 -24.95
N VAL A 69 15.14 -0.19 -23.86
CA VAL A 69 16.60 -0.13 -23.74
C VAL A 69 17.27 -1.05 -24.75
N ASP A 70 16.77 -2.26 -24.94
CA ASP A 70 17.31 -3.21 -25.92
C ASP A 70 17.18 -2.67 -27.34
N ARG A 71 16.05 -2.03 -27.69
CA ARG A 71 15.87 -1.35 -28.99
C ARG A 71 16.84 -0.19 -29.16
N LEU A 72 17.04 0.63 -28.13
CA LEU A 72 18.05 1.70 -28.17
C LEU A 72 19.44 1.12 -28.42
N ARG A 73 19.83 0.05 -27.71
CA ARG A 73 21.18 -0.51 -27.81
C ARG A 73 21.44 -1.29 -29.11
N SER A 74 20.41 -1.89 -29.69
CA SER A 74 20.56 -2.77 -30.87
C SER A 74 20.44 -2.04 -32.20
N ASP A 75 19.98 -0.78 -32.21
CA ASP A 75 19.83 0.03 -33.42
C ASP A 75 20.66 1.32 -33.32
N PRO A 76 21.91 1.32 -33.81
CA PRO A 76 22.78 2.49 -33.86
C PRO A 76 22.18 3.64 -34.70
N ASP A 77 21.39 3.34 -35.73
CA ASP A 77 20.76 4.34 -36.59
C ASP A 77 19.61 5.04 -35.84
N TYR A 78 18.88 4.32 -34.98
CA TYR A 78 17.87 4.92 -34.09
C TYR A 78 18.49 5.86 -33.04
N ILE A 79 19.64 5.50 -32.45
CA ILE A 79 20.38 6.41 -31.56
C ILE A 79 20.87 7.65 -32.32
N GLU A 80 21.40 7.48 -33.54
CA GLU A 80 21.85 8.61 -34.37
C GLU A 80 20.70 9.55 -34.72
N GLN A 81 19.51 9.01 -35.02
CA GLN A 81 18.32 9.81 -35.30
C GLN A 81 17.86 10.61 -34.07
N LEU A 82 17.82 9.98 -32.88
CA LEU A 82 17.47 10.65 -31.63
C LEU A 82 18.48 11.75 -31.26
N ALA A 83 19.77 11.50 -31.48
CA ALA A 83 20.84 12.48 -31.25
C ALA A 83 20.73 13.69 -32.19
N ARG A 84 20.35 13.49 -33.46
CA ARG A 84 20.09 14.58 -34.40
C ARG A 84 18.88 15.41 -34.00
N GLU A 85 17.80 14.76 -33.56
CA GLU A 85 16.52 15.42 -33.27
C GLU A 85 16.51 16.17 -31.93
N PHE A 86 17.03 15.55 -30.86
CA PHE A 86 16.99 16.13 -29.51
C PHE A 86 18.24 16.92 -29.13
N LEU A 87 19.40 16.56 -29.67
CA LEU A 87 20.68 17.19 -29.30
C LEU A 87 21.25 18.08 -30.41
N GLY A 88 20.62 18.12 -31.60
CA GLY A 88 21.08 18.92 -32.74
C GLY A 88 22.48 18.50 -33.24
N LEU A 89 22.89 17.27 -32.95
CA LEU A 89 24.22 16.76 -33.28
C LEU A 89 24.30 16.42 -34.78
N VAL A 90 25.41 16.79 -35.42
CA VAL A 90 25.72 16.53 -36.84
C VAL A 90 26.92 15.60 -36.95
N LYS A 91 26.96 14.76 -38.00
CA LYS A 91 28.01 13.74 -38.18
C LYS A 91 29.37 14.42 -38.47
N PRO A 92 30.51 13.86 -38.01
CA PRO A 92 31.82 14.35 -38.42
C PRO A 92 31.95 14.27 -39.96
N GLY A 93 32.04 15.43 -40.61
CA GLY A 93 32.11 15.55 -42.09
C GLY A 93 30.84 16.12 -42.77
N GLU A 94 29.77 16.37 -42.02
CA GLU A 94 28.55 17.01 -42.53
C GLU A 94 28.70 18.55 -42.56
N LYS A 95 28.45 19.20 -43.71
CA LYS A 95 28.56 20.66 -43.84
C LYS A 95 27.29 21.33 -43.32
N VAL A 96 27.40 22.07 -42.21
CA VAL A 96 26.31 22.90 -41.69
C VAL A 96 26.09 24.09 -42.64
N LEU A 97 25.02 24.05 -43.43
CA LEU A 97 24.59 25.18 -44.24
C LEU A 97 23.89 26.21 -43.34
N LYS A 98 24.63 27.22 -42.87
CA LYS A 98 24.02 28.39 -42.23
C LYS A 98 23.44 29.28 -43.34
N LEU A 99 22.14 29.20 -43.54
CA LEU A 99 21.44 30.15 -44.39
C LEU A 99 21.51 31.52 -43.72
N PRO A 100 21.99 32.58 -44.40
CA PRO A 100 21.89 33.92 -43.87
C PRO A 100 20.41 34.28 -43.67
N PRO A 101 20.06 35.09 -42.64
CA PRO A 101 18.71 35.62 -42.55
C PRO A 101 18.42 36.38 -43.84
N THR A 102 17.35 36.00 -44.53
CA THR A 102 16.86 36.71 -45.72
C THR A 102 16.65 38.17 -45.32
N PRO A 103 17.36 39.13 -45.94
CA PRO A 103 17.05 40.54 -45.73
C PRO A 103 15.76 40.83 -46.49
N GLY A 104 14.63 40.95 -45.78
CA GLY A 104 13.37 41.35 -46.39
C GLY A 104 12.13 40.87 -45.65
N GLY A 105 11.74 41.64 -44.65
CA GLY A 105 10.48 41.57 -43.90
C GLY A 105 10.43 42.72 -42.91
#